data_AF-A0A9W4SRK2-F1
#
_entry.id   AF-A0A9W4SRK2-F1
#
_cell.length_a   1.000
_cell.length_b   1.000
_cell.length_c   1.000
_cell.angle_alpha   90.00
_cell.angle_beta   90.00
_cell.angle_gamma   90.00
#
_symmetry.space_group_name_H-M   'P 1'
#
loop_
_entity.id
_entity.type
_entity.pdbx_description
1 polymer ?
#
loop_
_entity_poly.entity_id
_entity_poly.type
_entity_poly.pdbx_seq_one_letter_code
_entity_poly.pdbx_strand_id
1 'polypeptide(L)' 'MRKTIQGTIYPNQATRKILEANSRGCQKVYNHFIGERKKCDKKKQKQPSKYEQKRQLKEFKDDNPELKSIQSQILQEI' A
#
# COMPACT_ATOMS: atom_id res chain seq x y z
N MET A 1 -31.36 -23.73 4.52
CA MET A 1 -30.09 -24.24 3.94
C MET A 1 -29.43 -23.13 3.13
N ARG A 2 -28.22 -22.67 3.51
CA ARG A 2 -27.42 -21.81 2.62
C ARG A 2 -26.73 -22.72 1.60
N LYS A 3 -27.08 -22.60 0.32
CA LYS A 3 -26.36 -23.29 -0.76
C LYS A 3 -25.10 -22.50 -1.06
N THR A 4 -23.94 -23.07 -0.76
CA THR A 4 -22.65 -22.47 -1.14
C THR A 4 -22.39 -22.79 -2.61
N ILE A 5 -22.33 -21.78 -3.46
CA ILE A 5 -21.94 -21.96 -4.86
C ILE A 5 -20.42 -21.95 -4.91
N GLN A 6 -19.84 -23.08 -5.30
CA GLN A 6 -18.39 -23.19 -5.51
C GLN A 6 -18.08 -22.70 -6.93
N GLY A 7 -17.45 -21.54 -7.06
CA GLY A 7 -17.12 -20.95 -8.35
C GLY A 7 -15.88 -20.07 -8.27
N THR A 8 -15.04 -20.13 -9.31
CA THR A 8 -13.87 -19.26 -9.45
C THR A 8 -14.32 -17.90 -9.98
N ILE A 9 -14.05 -16.85 -9.24
CA ILE A 9 -14.31 -15.47 -9.67
C ILE A 9 -13.14 -15.04 -10.56
N TYR A 10 -13.41 -14.87 -11.85
CA TYR A 10 -12.45 -14.25 -12.77
C TYR A 10 -12.65 -12.74 -12.78
N PRO A 11 -11.59 -11.93 -12.59
CA PRO A 11 -11.71 -10.48 -12.62
C PRO A 11 -12.02 -10.03 -14.06
N ASN A 12 -13.10 -9.27 -14.19
CA ASN A 12 -13.40 -8.55 -15.43
C ASN A 12 -12.40 -7.40 -15.64
N GLN A 13 -12.46 -6.73 -16.80
CA GLN A 13 -11.49 -5.69 -17.15
C GLN A 13 -11.46 -4.53 -16.13
N ALA A 14 -12.60 -4.15 -15.56
CA ALA A 14 -12.67 -3.10 -14.55
C ALA A 14 -11.97 -3.53 -13.25
N THR A 15 -12.24 -4.76 -12.78
CA THR A 15 -11.57 -5.32 -11.59
C THR A 15 -10.06 -5.42 -11.80
N ARG A 16 -9.60 -5.84 -12.98
CA ARG A 16 -8.15 -5.89 -13.27
C ARG A 16 -7.49 -4.52 -13.17
N LYS A 17 -8.10 -3.48 -13.74
CA LYS A 17 -7.58 -2.10 -13.64
C LYS A 17 -7.47 -1.63 -12.19
N ILE A 18 -8.45 -1.96 -11.36
CA ILE A 18 -8.42 -1.62 -9.92
C ILE A 18 -7.29 -2.37 -9.22
N LEU A 19 -7.13 -3.67 -9.49
CA LEU A 19 -6.04 -4.47 -8.92
C LEU A 19 -4.65 -3.95 -9.32
N GLU A 20 -4.48 -3.56 -10.58
CA GLU A 20 -3.24 -2.95 -11.07
C GLU A 20 -2.96 -1.60 -10.41
N ALA A 21 -3.98 -0.73 -10.27
CA ALA A 21 -3.84 0.55 -9.58
C ALA A 21 -3.45 0.34 -8.11
N ASN A 22 -4.09 -0.60 -7.42
CA ASN A 22 -3.74 -0.97 -6.05
C ASN A 22 -2.31 -1.48 -5.98
N SER A 23 -1.91 -2.41 -6.85
CA SER A 23 -0.55 -2.99 -6.87
C SER A 23 0.52 -1.91 -7.06
N ARG A 24 0.32 -0.99 -8.01
CA ARG A 24 1.23 0.14 -8.24
C ARG A 24 1.30 1.08 -7.05
N GLY A 25 0.16 1.40 -6.44
CA GLY A 25 0.12 2.22 -5.22
C GLY A 25 0.84 1.58 -4.06
N CYS A 26 0.64 0.27 -3.85
CA CYS A 26 1.35 -0.49 -2.82
C CYS A 26 2.86 -0.50 -3.06
N GLN A 27 3.29 -0.73 -4.30
CA GLN A 27 4.70 -0.70 -4.68
C GLN A 27 5.32 0.67 -4.41
N LYS A 28 4.60 1.76 -4.71
CA LYS A 28 5.05 3.14 -4.48
C LYS A 28 5.26 3.41 -2.99
N VAL A 29 4.29 3.03 -2.14
CA VAL A 29 4.38 3.15 -0.68
C VAL A 29 5.55 2.34 -0.13
N TYR A 30 5.66 1.07 -0.52
CA TYR A 30 6.76 0.20 -0.08
C TYR A 30 8.13 0.78 -0.44
N ASN A 31 8.30 1.20 -1.70
CA ASN A 31 9.55 1.75 -2.20
C ASN A 31 9.94 3.07 -1.51
N HIS A 32 8.96 3.89 -1.12
CA HIS A 32 9.20 5.10 -0.36
C HIS A 32 9.80 4.78 1.03
N PHE A 33 9.12 3.94 1.81
CA PHE A 33 9.54 3.62 3.18
C PHE A 33 10.79 2.75 3.24
N ILE A 34 10.99 1.80 2.32
CA ILE A 34 12.26 1.06 2.25
C ILE A 34 13.42 2.00 1.87
N GLY A 35 13.16 3.01 1.04
CA GLY A 35 14.11 4.05 0.67
C GLY A 35 14.53 4.90 1.87
N GLU A 36 13.58 5.28 2.72
CA GLU A 36 13.83 5.96 3.99
C GLU A 36 14.73 5.11 4.90
N ARG A 37 14.38 3.84 5.11
CA ARG A 37 15.18 2.91 5.93
C ARG A 37 16.60 2.75 5.42
N LYS A 38 16.78 2.61 4.11
CA LYS A 38 18.11 2.57 3.48
C LYS A 38 18.91 3.84 3.73
N LYS A 39 18.26 5.02 3.79
CA LYS A 39 18.93 6.29 4.13
C LYS A 39 19.36 6.31 5.60
N CYS A 40 18.52 5.82 6.51
CA CYS A 40 18.86 5.69 7.92
C CYS A 40 20.09 4.78 8.13
N ASP A 41 20.12 3.62 7.47
CA ASP A 41 21.26 2.69 7.54
C ASP A 41 22.55 3.34 7.05
N LYS A 42 22.51 4.00 5.88
CA LYS A 42 23.67 4.73 5.33
C LYS A 42 24.19 5.80 6.27
N LYS A 43 23.31 6.45 7.02
CA LYS A 43 23.65 7.50 7.99
C LYS A 43 23.91 6.97 9.41
N LYS A 44 23.88 5.64 9.62
CA LYS A 44 23.96 5.00 10.94
C LYS A 44 22.94 5.56 11.95
N GLN A 45 21.76 5.91 11.46
CA GLN A 45 20.66 6.46 12.27
C GLN A 45 19.72 5.35 12.73
N LYS A 46 18.96 5.64 13.78
CA LYS A 46 17.89 4.76 14.25
C LYS A 46 16.86 4.56 13.13
N GLN A 47 16.47 3.30 12.92
CA GLN A 47 15.41 2.94 12.00
C GLN A 47 14.05 3.47 12.49
N PRO A 48 13.18 3.96 11.58
CA PRO A 48 11.84 4.39 11.94
C PRO A 48 10.99 3.20 12.41
N SER A 49 10.18 3.44 13.44
CA SER A 49 9.21 2.48 13.95
C SER A 49 8.00 2.33 13.02
N LYS A 50 7.25 1.23 13.17
CA LYS A 50 5.99 1.01 12.44
C LYS A 50 5.00 2.17 12.65
N TYR A 51 4.93 2.73 13.86
CA TYR A 51 4.02 3.83 14.17
C TYR A 51 4.43 5.14 13.50
N GLU A 52 5.74 5.43 13.44
CA GLU A 52 6.26 6.61 12.74
C GLU A 52 5.96 6.53 11.24
N GLN A 53 6.22 5.39 10.60
CA GLN A 53 5.92 5.20 9.17
C GLN A 53 4.41 5.24 8.87
N LYS A 54 3.56 4.69 9.76
CA LYS A 54 2.10 4.84 9.65
C LYS A 54 1.64 6.29 9.72
N ARG A 55 2.30 7.13 10.53
CA ARG A 55 2.00 8.57 10.61
C ARG A 55 2.43 9.29 9.33
N GLN A 56 3.65 9.02 8.87
CA GLN A 56 4.19 9.56 7.61
C GLN A 56 3.35 9.15 6.39
N LEU A 57 2.71 7.98 6.40
CA LEU A 57 1.83 7.54 5.30
C LEU A 57 0.69 8.54 5.05
N LYS A 58 0.19 9.21 6.09
CA LYS A 58 -0.87 10.22 5.92
C LYS A 58 -0.36 11.40 5.08
N GLU A 59 0.80 11.92 5.43
CA GLU A 59 1.48 13.01 4.71
C GLU A 59 1.82 12.57 3.28
N PHE A 60 2.36 11.36 3.14
CA PHE A 60 2.69 10.78 1.83
C PHE A 60 1.46 10.64 0.91
N LYS A 61 0.28 10.37 1.45
CA LYS A 61 -0.97 10.32 0.65
C LYS A 61 -1.42 11.71 0.18
N ASP A 62 -1.10 12.76 0.91
CA ASP A 62 -1.44 14.12 0.49
C ASP A 62 -0.59 14.56 -0.70
N ASP A 63 0.67 14.14 -0.75
CA ASP A 63 1.57 14.35 -1.90
C ASP A 63 1.28 13.42 -3.09
N ASN A 64 0.56 12.32 -2.87
CA ASN A 64 0.29 11.28 -3.87
C ASN A 64 -1.21 10.98 -3.94
N PRO A 65 -2.01 11.87 -4.57
CA PRO A 65 -3.46 11.82 -4.54
C PRO A 65 -4.05 10.53 -5.15
N GLU A 66 -3.32 9.84 -6.04
CA GLU A 66 -3.72 8.54 -6.58
C GLU A 66 -3.90 7.46 -5.49
N LEU A 67 -3.18 7.58 -4.38
CA LEU A 67 -3.29 6.66 -3.24
C LEU A 67 -4.59 6.84 -2.45
N LYS A 68 -5.29 7.97 -2.62
CA LYS A 68 -6.59 8.24 -1.97
C LYS A 68 -7.70 7.34 -2.52
N SER A 69 -7.52 6.79 -3.72
CA SER A 69 -8.45 5.82 -4.33
C SER A 69 -8.31 4.40 -3.75
N ILE A 70 -7.21 4.11 -3.07
CA ILE A 70 -6.92 2.79 -2.50
C ILE A 70 -7.44 2.74 -1.06
N GLN A 71 -8.05 1.61 -0.68
CA GLN A 71 -8.54 1.41 0.68
C GLN A 71 -7.40 1.58 1.70
N SER A 72 -7.61 2.47 2.67
CA SER A 72 -6.57 2.87 3.63
C SER A 72 -5.95 1.71 4.39
N GLN A 73 -6.73 0.68 4.70
CA GLN A 73 -6.24 -0.51 5.41
C GLN A 73 -5.15 -1.26 4.61
N ILE A 74 -5.27 -1.32 3.29
CA ILE A 74 -4.29 -2.00 2.43
C ILE A 74 -2.94 -1.30 2.55
N LEU A 75 -2.93 0.03 2.48
CA LEU A 75 -1.70 0.82 2.53
C LEU A 75 -1.04 0.86 3.92
N GLN A 76 -1.82 0.67 4.99
CA GLN A 76 -1.31 0.68 6.36
C GLN A 76 -0.62 -0.63 6.78
N GLU A 77 -0.87 -1.73 6.06
CA GLU A 77 -0.28 -3.03 6.36
C GLU A 77 0.90 -3.38 5.42
N ILE A 78 1.35 -2.41 4.62
CA ILE A 78 2.61 -2.46 3.87
C ILE A 78 3.77 -2.10 4.79
#